data_AF-A0A8J9T6B7-F1
#
_entry.id   AF-A0A8J9T6B7-F1
#
_cell.length_a   1.000
_cell.length_b   1.000
_cell.length_c   1.000
_cell.angle_alpha   90.00
_cell.angle_beta   90.00
_cell.angle_gamma   90.00
#
_symmetry.space_group_name_H-M   'P 1'
#
loop_
_entity.id
_entity.type
_entity.pdbx_description
1 polymer ?
#
loop_
_entity_poly.entity_id
_entity_poly.type
_entity_poly.pdbx_seq_one_letter_code
_entity_poly.pdbx_strand_id
1 'polypeptide(L)'
;GKTITDDEEGDEEDEYLPHGAKIIKELVCPWWGSDRIVCADSYFASVVTAVKLKRIGLRFIGVVKSATRRYPMAYLSQLEMTSRGEWKGLVTDRISDGSCDLMAFVWVDRDRRYFISTASNLNRGWSPVCYRWRQVDTSPDADPERVEINIAQPVAAEVYYSCCAMIDRHNRSRQDTLMLERKLGTWDWSTRVNLSIFGIIVVGTWLAYSQCTGIGKSAGREEKQKDFYSALAEELVDNQYDSVGSRKVGR
;
A
#
# COMPACT_ATOMS: atom_id res chain seq x y z
N GLY A 1 43.92 -12.21 13.51
CA GLY A 1 42.97 -12.07 14.61
C GLY A 1 41.77 -11.32 14.07
N LYS A 2 40.59 -11.94 14.10
CA LYS A 2 39.31 -11.29 13.84
C LYS A 2 38.77 -10.78 15.19
N THR A 3 38.37 -9.53 15.24
CA THR A 3 37.61 -8.93 16.34
C THR A 3 36.45 -8.20 15.67
N ILE A 4 35.34 -8.90 15.48
CA ILE A 4 34.08 -8.82 16.27
C ILE A 4 33.40 -7.47 16.02
N THR A 5 32.39 -7.54 15.13
CA THR A 5 31.39 -6.51 14.85
C THR A 5 30.31 -6.57 15.92
N ASP A 6 30.03 -5.44 16.55
CA ASP A 6 28.97 -5.22 17.54
C ASP A 6 27.57 -5.19 16.89
N ASP A 7 27.13 -6.29 16.27
CA ASP A 7 25.83 -6.37 15.56
C ASP A 7 24.88 -7.47 16.11
N GLU A 8 25.02 -7.88 17.38
CA GLU A 8 24.13 -8.88 18.01
C GLU A 8 23.61 -8.45 19.39
N GLU A 9 23.09 -7.23 19.50
CA GLU A 9 21.99 -6.97 20.44
C GLU A 9 20.69 -6.99 19.63
N GLY A 10 20.15 -8.18 19.41
CA GLY A 10 18.76 -8.29 18.96
C GLY A 10 17.86 -7.71 20.05
N ASP A 11 17.23 -6.56 19.76
CA ASP A 11 16.23 -5.90 20.63
C ASP A 11 15.34 -6.95 21.33
N GLU A 12 15.51 -7.23 22.63
CA GLU A 12 14.57 -8.06 23.41
C GLU A 12 13.12 -7.51 23.31
N GLU A 13 12.98 -6.21 23.00
CA GLU A 13 11.70 -5.56 22.69
C GLU A 13 10.97 -6.16 21.47
N ASP A 14 11.69 -6.76 20.52
CA ASP A 14 11.11 -7.25 19.28
C ASP A 14 10.41 -8.61 19.44
N GLU A 15 10.81 -9.43 20.42
CA GLU A 15 10.22 -10.76 20.63
C GLU A 15 8.70 -10.67 20.88
N TYR A 16 8.26 -9.61 21.56
CA TYR A 16 6.87 -9.35 21.91
C TYR A 16 6.07 -8.53 20.88
N LEU A 17 6.65 -8.20 19.72
CA LEU A 17 5.94 -7.48 18.68
C LEU A 17 4.82 -8.33 18.06
N PRO A 18 3.64 -7.75 17.78
CA PRO A 18 2.63 -8.40 16.96
C PRO A 18 3.22 -8.84 15.62
N HIS A 19 2.76 -9.98 15.08
CA HIS A 19 3.33 -10.55 13.86
C HIS A 19 3.33 -9.58 12.68
N GLY A 20 2.25 -8.81 12.47
CA GLY A 20 2.22 -7.76 11.45
C GLY A 20 3.29 -6.68 11.66
N ALA A 21 3.58 -6.30 12.90
CA ALA A 21 4.61 -5.31 13.21
C ALA A 21 6.03 -5.83 12.90
N LYS A 22 6.29 -7.12 13.12
CA LYS A 22 7.57 -7.77 12.74
C LYS A 22 7.75 -7.76 11.23
N ILE A 23 6.75 -8.24 10.50
CA ILE A 23 6.79 -8.29 9.03
C ILE A 23 7.01 -6.89 8.44
N ILE A 24 6.24 -5.89 8.87
CA ILE A 24 6.38 -4.55 8.28
C ILE A 24 7.74 -3.91 8.62
N LYS A 25 8.30 -4.17 9.81
CA LYS A 25 9.64 -3.70 10.20
C LYS A 25 10.70 -4.23 9.23
N GLU A 26 10.64 -5.53 8.92
CA GLU A 26 11.54 -6.18 7.97
C GLU A 26 11.33 -5.66 6.55
N LEU A 27 10.08 -5.59 6.08
CA LEU A 27 9.75 -5.12 4.74
C LEU A 27 10.25 -3.69 4.48
N VAL A 28 10.23 -2.82 5.50
CA VAL A 28 10.65 -1.42 5.35
C VAL A 28 12.11 -1.15 5.68
N CYS A 29 12.89 -2.19 6.02
CA CYS A 29 14.32 -2.11 6.33
C CYS A 29 15.12 -1.22 5.37
N PRO A 30 14.96 -1.32 4.04
CA PRO A 30 15.71 -0.50 3.09
C PRO A 30 15.43 1.02 3.17
N TRP A 31 14.37 1.44 3.88
CA TRP A 31 13.95 2.84 3.98
C TRP A 31 14.03 3.40 5.40
N TRP A 32 14.67 2.70 6.35
CA TRP A 32 14.87 3.24 7.69
C TRP A 32 15.56 4.61 7.66
N GLY A 33 15.15 5.51 8.56
CA GLY A 33 15.67 6.88 8.63
C GLY A 33 15.23 7.83 7.49
N SER A 34 14.41 7.38 6.54
CA SER A 34 14.04 8.20 5.37
C SER A 34 12.87 9.17 5.59
N ASP A 35 12.23 9.14 6.76
CA ASP A 35 11.02 9.90 7.12
C ASP A 35 9.82 9.66 6.17
N ARG A 36 9.88 8.61 5.34
CA ARG A 36 8.81 8.22 4.42
C ARG A 36 7.58 7.76 5.19
N ILE A 37 6.40 7.99 4.60
CA ILE A 37 5.12 7.54 5.14
C ILE A 37 4.82 6.14 4.64
N VAL A 38 4.64 5.21 5.58
CA VAL A 38 4.18 3.85 5.33
C VAL A 38 2.67 3.80 5.55
N CYS A 39 1.93 3.50 4.48
CA CYS A 39 0.49 3.27 4.54
C CYS A 39 0.22 1.77 4.65
N ALA A 40 -0.53 1.32 5.65
CA ALA A 40 -0.81 -0.10 5.80
C ALA A 40 -2.26 -0.41 6.19
N ASP A 41 -2.73 -1.58 5.77
CA ASP A 41 -4.07 -2.05 6.11
C ASP A 41 -4.16 -2.50 7.57
N SER A 42 -5.32 -3.04 7.93
CA SER A 42 -5.62 -3.47 9.30
C SER A 42 -4.81 -4.65 9.81
N TYR A 43 -4.13 -5.41 8.93
CA TYR A 43 -3.25 -6.49 9.37
C TYR A 43 -1.99 -5.95 10.05
N PHE A 44 -1.49 -4.82 9.56
CA PHE A 44 -0.28 -4.17 10.07
C PHE A 44 -0.57 -3.03 11.06
N ALA A 45 -1.77 -2.44 11.00
CA ALA A 45 -2.09 -1.24 11.76
C ALA A 45 -2.34 -1.51 13.25
N SER A 46 -1.44 -0.97 14.09
CA SER A 46 -1.58 -0.93 15.54
C SER A 46 -0.81 0.26 16.13
N VAL A 47 -1.11 0.62 17.38
CA VAL A 47 -0.34 1.65 18.12
C VAL A 47 1.12 1.24 18.25
N VAL A 48 1.39 -0.05 18.49
CA VAL A 48 2.75 -0.59 18.60
C VAL A 48 3.52 -0.42 17.28
N THR A 49 2.89 -0.78 16.17
CA THR A 49 3.47 -0.62 14.83
C THR A 49 3.82 0.84 14.56
N ALA A 50 2.88 1.75 14.83
CA ALA A 50 3.06 3.18 14.60
C ALA A 50 4.26 3.74 15.38
N VAL A 51 4.40 3.37 16.66
CA VAL A 51 5.52 3.77 17.52
C VAL A 51 6.85 3.17 17.05
N LYS A 52 6.89 1.86 16.72
CA LYS A 52 8.14 1.22 16.28
C LYS A 52 8.61 1.82 14.94
N LEU A 53 7.71 2.04 13.99
CA LEU A 53 8.05 2.70 12.72
C LEU A 53 8.54 4.14 12.93
N LYS A 54 7.98 4.86 13.91
CA LYS A 54 8.47 6.19 14.27
C LYS A 54 9.89 6.16 14.83
N ARG A 55 10.20 5.21 15.72
CA ARG A 55 11.54 5.03 16.32
C ARG A 55 12.62 4.75 15.28
N ILE A 56 12.30 3.98 14.24
CA ILE A 56 13.24 3.67 13.14
C ILE A 56 13.30 4.78 12.05
N GLY A 57 12.72 5.96 12.32
CA GLY A 57 12.79 7.12 11.43
C GLY A 57 11.86 7.03 10.22
N LEU A 58 10.73 6.34 10.34
CA LEU A 58 9.64 6.32 9.36
C LEU A 58 8.38 6.96 9.95
N ARG A 59 7.43 7.32 9.08
CA ARG A 59 6.09 7.74 9.50
C ARG A 59 5.07 6.67 9.11
N PHE A 60 3.92 6.66 9.77
CA PHE A 60 2.92 5.60 9.59
C PHE A 60 1.52 6.17 9.49
N ILE A 61 0.69 5.58 8.63
CA ILE A 61 -0.78 5.75 8.62
C ILE A 61 -1.40 4.37 8.39
N GLY A 62 -2.27 3.93 9.31
CA GLY A 62 -2.91 2.63 9.16
C GLY A 62 -4.35 2.60 9.67
N VAL A 63 -5.17 1.73 9.07
CA VAL A 63 -6.58 1.52 9.44
C VAL A 63 -6.68 0.49 10.57
N VAL A 64 -7.14 0.89 11.75
CA VAL A 64 -7.31 -0.01 12.90
C VAL A 64 -8.67 -0.70 12.84
N LYS A 65 -8.69 -2.03 12.98
CA LYS A 65 -9.93 -2.82 13.13
C LYS A 65 -9.96 -3.58 14.46
N SER A 66 -9.07 -4.56 14.61
CA SER A 66 -9.05 -5.48 15.76
C SER A 66 -7.93 -5.20 16.77
N ALA A 67 -6.82 -4.58 16.33
CA ALA A 67 -5.67 -4.28 17.18
C ALA A 67 -5.90 -3.04 18.07
N THR A 68 -6.85 -3.13 19.00
CA THR A 68 -7.31 -2.00 19.82
C THR A 68 -6.51 -1.78 21.11
N ARG A 69 -5.51 -2.63 21.40
CA ARG A 69 -4.66 -2.46 22.60
C ARG A 69 -3.94 -1.11 22.52
N ARG A 70 -4.16 -0.25 23.54
CA ARG A 70 -3.68 1.15 23.63
C ARG A 70 -4.28 2.11 22.60
N TYR A 71 -5.20 1.65 21.75
CA TYR A 71 -5.94 2.53 20.83
C TYR A 71 -7.25 2.98 21.50
N PRO A 72 -7.63 4.28 21.43
CA PRO A 72 -8.81 4.81 22.12
C PRO A 72 -10.14 4.46 21.40
N MET A 73 -10.36 3.17 21.10
CA MET A 73 -11.50 2.68 20.33
C MET A 73 -12.84 3.05 21.00
N ALA A 74 -12.97 2.77 22.29
CA ALA A 74 -14.21 3.00 23.04
C ALA A 74 -14.63 4.47 22.99
N TYR A 75 -13.67 5.38 23.22
CA TYR A 75 -13.91 6.82 23.13
C TYR A 75 -14.34 7.25 21.72
N LEU A 76 -13.57 6.87 20.69
CA LEU A 76 -13.88 7.26 19.31
C LEU A 76 -15.20 6.67 18.81
N SER A 77 -15.58 5.48 19.29
CA SER A 77 -16.86 4.85 18.92
C SER A 77 -18.08 5.54 19.54
N GLN A 78 -17.92 6.20 20.69
CA GLN A 78 -19.01 6.91 21.38
C GLN A 78 -19.26 8.31 20.83
N LEU A 79 -18.32 8.88 20.07
CA LEU A 79 -18.48 10.19 19.48
C LEU A 79 -19.70 10.21 18.55
N GLU A 80 -20.61 11.15 18.76
CA GLU A 80 -21.71 11.40 17.84
C GLU A 80 -21.16 11.93 16.51
N MET A 81 -21.51 11.25 15.42
CA MET A 81 -21.14 11.64 14.07
C MET A 81 -22.35 11.33 13.18
N THR A 82 -22.95 12.36 12.59
CA THR A 82 -24.27 12.26 11.97
C THR A 82 -24.18 12.21 10.45
N SER A 83 -23.17 12.88 9.87
CA SER A 83 -23.03 12.96 8.42
C SER A 83 -21.78 12.23 7.89
N ARG A 84 -21.92 11.72 6.66
CA ARG A 84 -20.81 11.15 5.90
C ARG A 84 -19.81 12.26 5.57
N GLY A 85 -18.54 11.98 5.83
CA GLY A 85 -17.45 12.93 5.67
C GLY A 85 -17.08 13.65 6.96
N GLU A 86 -17.76 13.41 8.09
CA GLU A 86 -17.28 13.90 9.39
C GLU A 86 -16.04 13.12 9.84
N TRP A 87 -15.13 13.81 10.51
CA TRP A 87 -14.02 13.20 11.24
C TRP A 87 -13.81 13.84 12.61
N LYS A 88 -13.35 13.04 13.56
CA LYS A 88 -12.93 13.47 14.89
C LYS A 88 -11.68 12.68 15.28
N GLY A 89 -10.82 13.26 16.09
CA GLY A 89 -9.60 12.58 16.50
C GLY A 89 -9.01 13.10 17.79
N LEU A 90 -8.09 12.31 18.32
CA LEU A 90 -7.27 12.57 19.48
C LEU A 90 -5.82 12.65 19.01
N VAL A 91 -5.09 13.60 19.58
CA VAL A 91 -3.65 13.73 19.43
C VAL A 91 -3.07 13.57 20.83
N THR A 92 -1.97 12.83 20.98
CA THR A 92 -1.30 12.78 22.28
C THR A 92 -0.72 14.15 22.58
N ASP A 93 -0.97 14.70 23.77
CA ASP A 93 -0.28 15.88 24.30
C ASP A 93 1.12 15.47 24.82
N ARG A 94 2.11 16.36 24.68
CA ARG A 94 3.53 16.06 24.97
C ARG A 94 3.66 15.65 26.43
N ILE A 95 3.92 14.36 26.68
CA ILE A 95 4.45 13.91 27.96
C ILE A 95 5.97 14.24 27.95
N SER A 96 6.50 14.45 29.13
CA SER A 96 7.77 15.09 29.54
C SER A 96 9.10 14.65 28.90
N ASP A 97 9.10 13.86 27.83
CA ASP A 97 10.27 13.34 27.10
C ASP A 97 10.42 13.93 25.68
N GLY A 98 9.55 14.88 25.29
CA GLY A 98 9.75 15.72 24.11
C GLY A 98 9.30 15.12 22.78
N SER A 99 8.65 13.95 22.77
CA SER A 99 8.03 13.39 21.57
C SER A 99 6.51 13.55 21.59
N CYS A 100 5.93 14.12 20.53
CA CYS A 100 4.48 14.15 20.28
C CYS A 100 4.22 13.65 18.89
N ASP A 101 3.90 12.36 18.80
CA ASP A 101 4.11 11.59 17.58
C ASP A 101 2.88 10.84 17.10
N LEU A 102 1.77 10.80 17.85
CA LEU A 102 0.67 9.87 17.57
C LEU A 102 -0.71 10.57 17.51
N MET A 103 -1.47 10.22 16.48
CA MET A 103 -2.81 10.69 16.22
C MET A 103 -3.74 9.51 15.96
N ALA A 104 -4.82 9.42 16.72
CA ALA A 104 -5.89 8.45 16.52
C ALA A 104 -7.14 9.17 16.04
N PHE A 105 -7.74 8.77 14.93
CA PHE A 105 -8.93 9.46 14.42
C PHE A 105 -9.94 8.50 13.81
N VAL A 106 -11.19 8.96 13.75
CA VAL A 106 -12.30 8.31 13.08
C VAL A 106 -12.79 9.21 11.96
N TRP A 107 -13.05 8.62 10.79
CA TRP A 107 -13.65 9.29 9.64
C TRP A 107 -14.84 8.46 9.14
N VAL A 108 -15.96 9.13 8.86
CA VAL A 108 -17.18 8.48 8.37
C VAL A 108 -17.15 8.46 6.85
N ASP A 109 -16.88 7.30 6.27
CA ASP A 109 -17.08 7.05 4.85
C ASP A 109 -18.48 6.44 4.63
N ARG A 110 -18.59 5.19 4.15
CA ARG A 110 -19.85 4.42 4.26
C ARG A 110 -20.11 4.04 5.71
N ASP A 111 -19.06 3.64 6.39
CA ASP A 111 -19.02 3.26 7.80
C ASP A 111 -17.88 4.02 8.49
N ARG A 112 -17.87 4.00 9.82
CA ARG A 112 -16.77 4.58 10.62
C ARG A 112 -15.48 3.83 10.36
N ARG A 113 -14.45 4.56 9.92
CA ARG A 113 -13.10 4.04 9.73
C ARG A 113 -12.18 4.65 10.77
N TYR A 114 -11.49 3.78 11.50
CA TYR A 114 -10.58 4.15 12.57
C TYR A 114 -9.14 4.09 12.07
N PHE A 115 -8.35 5.10 12.42
CA PHE A 115 -7.00 5.27 11.91
C PHE A 115 -6.04 5.57 13.05
N ILE A 116 -4.83 5.05 12.92
CA ILE A 116 -3.68 5.44 13.72
C ILE A 116 -2.62 6.05 12.80
N SER A 117 -2.03 7.17 13.22
CA SER A 117 -1.10 7.92 12.40
C SER A 117 0.03 8.52 13.22
N THR A 118 1.23 8.55 12.66
CA THR A 118 2.37 9.37 13.10
C THR A 118 2.75 10.45 12.08
N ALA A 119 1.90 10.62 11.07
CA ALA A 119 2.08 11.55 9.96
C ALA A 119 0.82 12.39 9.73
N SER A 120 0.96 13.44 8.92
CA SER A 120 -0.17 14.26 8.46
C SER A 120 -0.94 14.95 9.60
N ASN A 121 -2.17 15.40 9.34
CA ASN A 121 -3.02 16.14 10.27
C ASN A 121 -4.53 15.93 9.97
N LEU A 122 -5.38 16.50 10.82
CA LEU A 122 -6.85 16.48 10.71
C LEU A 122 -7.43 17.72 10.00
N ASN A 123 -6.59 18.53 9.33
CA ASN A 123 -7.13 19.61 8.52
C ASN A 123 -7.95 19.03 7.37
N ARG A 124 -8.86 19.83 6.84
CA ARG A 124 -9.65 19.45 5.66
C ARG A 124 -8.72 19.20 4.48
N GLY A 125 -8.72 17.98 3.96
CA GLY A 125 -8.03 17.59 2.75
C GLY A 125 -8.86 17.80 1.50
N TRP A 126 -8.35 17.34 0.37
CA TRP A 126 -9.07 17.34 -0.89
C TRP A 126 -10.26 16.38 -0.81
N SER A 127 -11.47 16.86 -1.11
CA SER A 127 -12.63 16.00 -1.23
C SER A 127 -12.56 15.20 -2.54
N PRO A 128 -12.43 13.86 -2.51
CA PRO A 128 -12.41 13.08 -3.73
C PRO A 128 -13.80 13.10 -4.34
N VAL A 129 -13.87 13.48 -5.62
CA VAL A 129 -15.08 13.40 -6.42
C VAL A 129 -15.24 11.96 -6.90
N CYS A 130 -16.31 11.29 -6.47
CA CYS A 130 -16.61 9.93 -6.91
C CYS A 130 -17.97 9.87 -7.59
N TYR A 131 -18.01 9.40 -8.82
CA TYR A 131 -19.26 9.13 -9.52
C TYR A 131 -19.78 7.74 -9.15
N ARG A 132 -21.05 7.65 -8.78
CA ARG A 132 -21.73 6.38 -8.47
C ARG A 132 -23.08 6.33 -9.15
N TRP A 133 -23.42 5.18 -9.70
CA TRP A 133 -24.79 4.88 -10.08
C TRP A 133 -25.67 4.83 -8.81
N ARG A 134 -26.73 5.62 -8.77
CA ARG A 134 -27.73 5.61 -7.71
C ARG A 134 -29.12 5.69 -8.31
N GLN A 135 -30.04 4.99 -7.67
CA GLN A 135 -31.46 5.23 -7.89
C GLN A 135 -31.81 6.57 -7.23
N VAL A 136 -31.96 7.62 -8.03
CA VAL A 136 -32.34 8.97 -7.57
C VAL A 136 -33.85 9.12 -7.68
N ASP A 137 -34.40 8.73 -8.84
CA ASP A 137 -35.84 8.66 -9.04
C ASP A 137 -36.39 7.34 -8.46
N THR A 138 -37.34 7.48 -7.53
CA THR A 138 -38.02 6.35 -6.87
C THR A 138 -39.27 5.89 -7.62
N SER A 139 -39.57 6.46 -8.78
CA SER A 139 -40.66 5.99 -9.63
C SER A 139 -40.41 4.57 -10.14
N PRO A 140 -41.48 3.79 -10.43
CA PRO A 140 -41.33 2.44 -10.99
C PRO A 140 -40.58 2.49 -12.32
N ASP A 141 -39.62 1.58 -12.51
CA ASP A 141 -38.82 1.41 -13.74
C ASP A 141 -37.95 2.62 -14.14
N ALA A 142 -37.65 3.55 -13.22
CA ALA A 142 -36.71 4.63 -13.50
C ALA A 142 -35.27 4.13 -13.65
N ASP A 143 -34.57 4.66 -14.65
CA ASP A 143 -33.15 4.38 -14.86
C ASP A 143 -32.27 4.97 -13.74
N PRO A 144 -31.19 4.29 -13.33
CA PRO A 144 -30.27 4.82 -12.34
C PRO A 144 -29.46 5.98 -12.91
N GLU A 145 -29.21 6.99 -12.09
CA GLU A 145 -28.42 8.16 -12.47
C GLU A 145 -26.99 8.08 -11.96
N ARG A 146 -26.05 8.65 -12.72
CA ARG A 146 -24.66 8.76 -12.32
C ARG A 146 -24.46 10.03 -11.48
N VAL A 147 -24.52 9.86 -10.16
CA VAL A 147 -24.44 10.96 -9.20
C VAL A 147 -23.00 11.23 -8.79
N GLU A 148 -22.65 12.51 -8.71
CA GLU A 148 -21.41 12.98 -8.12
C GLU A 148 -21.52 12.98 -6.59
N ILE A 149 -20.61 12.28 -5.92
CA ILE A 149 -20.53 12.26 -4.47
C ILE A 149 -19.22 12.94 -4.04
N ASN A 150 -19.36 14.04 -3.32
CA ASN A 150 -18.26 14.74 -2.66
C ASN A 150 -18.29 14.40 -1.16
N ILE A 151 -17.22 13.78 -0.66
CA ILE A 151 -17.10 13.42 0.75
C ILE A 151 -15.93 14.20 1.31
N ALA A 152 -16.19 15.06 2.29
CA ALA A 152 -15.12 15.73 3.01
C ALA A 152 -14.25 14.68 3.72
N GLN A 153 -12.93 14.84 3.69
CA GLN A 153 -12.00 13.95 4.36
C GLN A 153 -10.83 14.74 4.98
N PRO A 154 -10.21 14.23 6.05
CA PRO A 154 -8.99 14.83 6.58
C PRO A 154 -7.79 14.52 5.67
N VAL A 155 -6.75 15.38 5.68
CA VAL A 155 -5.51 15.18 4.91
C VAL A 155 -4.88 13.81 5.23
N ALA A 156 -4.94 13.33 6.46
CA ALA A 156 -4.43 12.01 6.82
C ALA A 156 -5.14 10.85 6.08
N ALA A 157 -6.46 10.94 5.89
CA ALA A 157 -7.21 9.95 5.11
C ALA A 157 -6.90 10.08 3.62
N GLU A 158 -6.77 11.30 3.10
CA GLU A 158 -6.36 11.55 1.72
C GLU A 158 -5.02 10.87 1.40
N VAL A 159 -4.00 11.09 2.24
CA VAL A 159 -2.69 10.46 2.08
C VAL A 159 -2.84 8.95 2.09
N TYR A 160 -3.56 8.38 3.07
CA TYR A 160 -3.80 6.93 3.13
C TYR A 160 -4.45 6.38 1.85
N TYR A 161 -5.50 7.02 1.34
CA TYR A 161 -6.22 6.53 0.15
C TYR A 161 -5.46 6.75 -1.17
N SER A 162 -4.49 7.66 -1.20
CA SER A 162 -3.60 7.83 -2.36
C SER A 162 -2.68 6.62 -2.59
N CYS A 163 -2.29 5.92 -1.51
CA CYS A 163 -1.29 4.83 -1.52
C CYS A 163 -1.89 3.44 -1.24
N CYS A 164 -2.99 3.31 -0.47
CA CYS A 164 -3.41 2.01 0.09
C CYS A 164 -3.73 0.93 -0.96
N ALA A 165 -4.11 1.33 -2.18
CA ALA A 165 -4.48 0.41 -3.26
C ALA A 165 -3.29 0.00 -4.14
N MET A 166 -2.06 0.49 -3.90
CA MET A 166 -0.93 0.26 -4.80
C MET A 166 -0.54 -1.21 -4.92
N ILE A 167 -0.56 -1.96 -3.80
CA ILE A 167 -0.29 -3.41 -3.80
C ILE A 167 -1.41 -4.16 -4.54
N ASP A 168 -2.67 -3.82 -4.28
CA ASP A 168 -3.81 -4.44 -4.95
C ASP A 168 -3.82 -4.18 -6.46
N ARG A 169 -3.45 -2.97 -6.88
CA ARG A 169 -3.29 -2.60 -8.29
C ARG A 169 -2.20 -3.45 -8.96
N HIS A 170 -1.06 -3.61 -8.30
CA HIS A 170 0.01 -4.47 -8.79
C HIS A 170 -0.44 -5.94 -8.89
N ASN A 171 -1.14 -6.45 -7.87
CA ASN A 171 -1.69 -7.81 -7.89
C ASN A 171 -2.70 -8.00 -9.03
N ARG A 172 -3.57 -7.02 -9.28
CA ARG A 172 -4.50 -7.03 -10.41
C ARG A 172 -3.79 -7.06 -11.76
N SER A 173 -2.75 -6.23 -11.94
CA SER A 173 -1.93 -6.27 -13.15
C SER A 173 -1.31 -7.65 -13.38
N ARG A 174 -0.83 -8.32 -12.32
CA ARG A 174 -0.29 -9.68 -12.39
C ARG A 174 -1.38 -10.72 -12.72
N GLN A 175 -2.49 -10.73 -11.98
CA GLN A 175 -3.47 -11.82 -12.02
C GLN A 175 -4.56 -11.67 -13.09
N ASP A 176 -4.90 -10.45 -13.50
CA ASP A 176 -5.99 -10.17 -14.45
C ASP A 176 -5.51 -9.62 -15.80
N THR A 177 -4.34 -8.96 -15.87
CA THR A 177 -3.82 -8.46 -17.15
C THR A 177 -2.78 -9.40 -17.74
N LEU A 178 -1.75 -9.77 -16.96
CA LEU A 178 -0.70 -10.70 -17.40
C LEU A 178 -1.18 -12.16 -17.36
N MET A 179 -1.79 -12.57 -16.25
CA MET A 179 -2.51 -13.85 -16.08
C MET A 179 -1.69 -15.14 -16.31
N LEU A 180 -0.36 -15.12 -16.16
CA LEU A 180 0.50 -16.29 -16.42
C LEU A 180 0.09 -17.53 -15.59
N GLU A 181 -0.14 -17.34 -14.29
CA GLU A 181 -0.52 -18.42 -13.37
C GLU A 181 -1.83 -19.11 -13.79
N ARG A 182 -2.82 -18.33 -14.25
CA ARG A 182 -4.12 -18.83 -14.71
C ARG A 182 -4.03 -19.53 -16.07
N LYS A 183 -3.18 -19.02 -16.97
CA LYS A 183 -3.02 -19.57 -18.32
C LYS A 183 -2.25 -20.88 -18.32
N LEU A 184 -1.15 -20.99 -17.55
CA LEU A 184 -0.35 -22.21 -17.55
C LEU A 184 -1.05 -23.34 -16.78
N GLY A 185 -1.64 -23.03 -15.61
CA GLY A 185 -2.36 -24.01 -14.79
C GLY A 185 -1.49 -25.18 -14.34
N THR A 186 -0.92 -25.12 -13.13
CA THR A 186 -0.04 -26.18 -12.61
C THR A 186 -0.48 -26.66 -11.23
N TRP A 187 -0.20 -27.94 -10.92
CA TRP A 187 -0.37 -28.53 -9.59
C TRP A 187 0.90 -28.47 -8.75
N ASP A 188 2.06 -28.23 -9.37
CA ASP A 188 3.33 -28.14 -8.67
C ASP A 188 3.49 -26.77 -7.99
N TRP A 189 3.73 -26.80 -6.68
CA TRP A 189 3.83 -25.58 -5.88
C TRP A 189 5.05 -24.74 -6.25
N SER A 190 6.17 -25.38 -6.62
CA SER A 190 7.41 -24.66 -6.94
C SER A 190 7.24 -23.87 -8.23
N THR A 191 6.58 -24.44 -9.22
CA THR A 191 6.22 -23.80 -10.48
C THR A 191 5.28 -22.61 -10.24
N ARG A 192 4.28 -22.73 -9.33
CA ARG A 192 3.40 -21.61 -8.98
C ARG A 192 4.18 -20.44 -8.38
N VAL A 193 5.10 -20.71 -7.46
CA VAL A 193 5.94 -19.67 -6.84
C VAL A 193 6.84 -19.01 -7.87
N ASN A 194 7.51 -19.78 -8.72
CA ASN A 194 8.39 -19.26 -9.78
C ASN A 194 7.62 -18.38 -10.77
N LEU A 195 6.43 -18.80 -11.20
CA LEU A 195 5.56 -17.99 -12.07
C LEU A 195 5.09 -16.70 -11.39
N SER A 196 4.82 -16.74 -10.09
CA SER A 196 4.42 -15.55 -9.33
C SER A 196 5.56 -14.53 -9.27
N ILE A 197 6.78 -14.99 -8.99
CA ILE A 197 7.99 -14.15 -8.97
C ILE A 197 8.25 -13.56 -10.35
N PHE A 198 8.23 -14.40 -11.40
CA PHE A 198 8.40 -13.93 -12.77
C PHE A 198 7.31 -12.91 -13.16
N GLY A 199 6.06 -13.17 -12.80
CA GLY A 199 4.96 -12.23 -13.03
C GLY A 199 5.14 -10.89 -12.29
N ILE A 200 5.72 -10.89 -11.08
CA ILE A 200 6.07 -9.65 -10.36
C ILE A 200 7.14 -8.89 -11.13
N ILE A 201 8.18 -9.56 -11.62
CA ILE A 201 9.27 -8.94 -12.40
C ILE A 201 8.69 -8.29 -13.66
N VAL A 202 7.89 -9.02 -14.44
CA VAL A 202 7.29 -8.50 -15.69
C VAL A 202 6.40 -7.28 -15.45
N VAL A 203 5.55 -7.30 -14.42
CA VAL A 203 4.73 -6.13 -14.04
C VAL A 203 5.61 -4.97 -13.58
N GLY A 204 6.65 -5.25 -12.79
CA GLY A 204 7.63 -4.25 -12.37
C GLY A 204 8.35 -3.57 -13.53
N THR A 205 8.78 -4.35 -14.53
CA THR A 205 9.39 -3.84 -15.76
C THR A 205 8.43 -2.93 -16.53
N TRP A 206 7.16 -3.31 -16.67
CA TRP A 206 6.14 -2.45 -17.28
C TRP A 206 5.98 -1.11 -16.52
N LEU A 207 5.93 -1.15 -15.18
CA LEU A 207 5.79 0.05 -14.37
C LEU A 207 7.02 0.97 -14.50
N ALA A 208 8.23 0.39 -14.55
CA ALA A 208 9.45 1.16 -14.79
C ALA A 208 9.46 1.78 -16.19
N TYR A 209 9.18 0.97 -17.23
CA TYR A 209 9.12 1.41 -18.62
C TYR A 209 8.12 2.53 -18.83
N SER A 210 6.87 2.37 -18.35
CA SER A 210 5.81 3.36 -18.52
C SER A 210 6.13 4.71 -17.86
N GLN A 211 6.80 4.72 -16.70
CA GLN A 211 7.25 5.96 -16.08
C GLN A 211 8.42 6.60 -16.83
N CYS A 212 9.38 5.80 -17.32
CA CYS A 212 10.54 6.31 -18.06
C CYS A 212 10.16 6.88 -19.44
N THR A 213 9.14 6.33 -20.10
CA THR A 213 8.72 6.74 -21.45
C THR A 213 7.60 7.79 -21.45
N GLY A 214 7.05 8.12 -20.28
CA GLY A 214 5.96 9.09 -20.15
C GLY A 214 4.62 8.61 -20.73
N ILE A 215 4.50 7.31 -21.01
CA ILE A 215 3.24 6.69 -21.46
C ILE A 215 2.19 6.88 -20.37
N GLY A 216 1.08 7.50 -20.73
CA GLY A 216 -0.01 7.84 -19.81
C GLY A 216 0.07 9.20 -19.10
N LYS A 217 1.10 10.03 -19.34
CA LYS A 217 1.14 11.40 -18.77
C LYS A 217 1.04 12.54 -19.78
N SER A 218 1.61 12.47 -20.99
CA SER A 218 1.61 13.65 -21.89
C SER A 218 1.82 13.43 -23.39
N ALA A 219 1.87 12.20 -23.94
CA ALA A 219 2.46 11.99 -25.27
C ALA A 219 1.53 11.50 -26.39
N GLY A 220 0.22 11.34 -26.17
CA GLY A 220 -0.69 10.75 -27.19
C GLY A 220 -0.33 9.30 -27.60
N ARG A 221 0.74 8.73 -27.02
CA ARG A 221 1.13 7.33 -27.11
C ARG A 221 0.45 6.58 -25.99
N GLU A 222 -0.54 5.79 -26.35
CA GLU A 222 -1.26 4.89 -25.45
C GLU A 222 -0.81 3.45 -25.76
N GLU A 223 0.42 3.11 -25.38
CA GLU A 223 0.79 1.69 -25.34
C GLU A 223 0.06 1.06 -24.16
N LYS A 224 -0.74 0.02 -24.41
CA LYS A 224 -1.45 -0.65 -23.34
C LYS A 224 -0.51 -1.66 -22.70
N GLN A 225 -0.72 -1.90 -21.41
CA GLN A 225 0.03 -2.90 -20.65
C GLN A 225 0.07 -4.29 -21.32
N LYS A 226 -0.99 -4.67 -22.04
CA LYS A 226 -1.05 -5.93 -22.79
C LYS A 226 -0.14 -5.94 -24.03
N ASP A 227 -0.06 -4.82 -24.74
CA ASP A 227 0.75 -4.69 -25.96
C ASP A 227 2.24 -4.82 -25.61
N PHE A 228 2.64 -4.17 -24.51
CA PHE A 228 3.98 -4.32 -23.95
C PHE A 228 4.32 -5.78 -23.60
N TYR A 229 3.38 -6.53 -23.00
CA TYR A 229 3.63 -7.94 -22.69
C TYR A 229 3.79 -8.82 -23.93
N SER A 230 3.04 -8.54 -24.99
CA SER A 230 3.19 -9.24 -26.26
C SER A 230 4.55 -8.96 -26.89
N ALA A 231 4.96 -7.68 -26.97
CA ALA A 231 6.27 -7.31 -27.50
C ALA A 231 7.42 -7.91 -26.68
N LEU A 232 7.32 -7.87 -25.34
CA LEU A 232 8.30 -8.50 -24.46
C LEU A 232 8.36 -10.01 -24.67
N ALA A 233 7.23 -10.68 -24.88
CA ALA A 233 7.22 -12.12 -25.13
C ALA A 233 7.92 -12.47 -26.45
N GLU A 234 7.70 -11.69 -27.52
CA GLU A 234 8.38 -11.87 -28.80
C GLU A 234 9.89 -11.69 -28.65
N GLU A 235 10.34 -10.62 -27.99
CA GLU A 235 11.76 -10.37 -27.76
C GLU A 235 12.43 -11.44 -26.89
N LEU A 236 11.71 -11.99 -25.90
CA LEU A 236 12.23 -13.05 -25.03
C LEU A 236 12.35 -14.40 -25.75
N VAL A 237 11.45 -14.70 -26.68
CA VAL A 237 11.50 -15.95 -27.48
C VAL A 237 12.66 -15.94 -28.47
N ASP A 238 12.91 -14.80 -29.12
CA ASP A 238 13.97 -14.64 -30.12
C ASP A 238 15.33 -14.23 -29.51
N ASN A 239 15.43 -14.26 -28.18
CA ASN A 239 16.59 -13.78 -27.46
C ASN A 239 17.83 -14.67 -27.68
N GLN A 240 18.94 -14.05 -28.08
CA GLN A 240 20.24 -14.71 -28.31
C GLN A 240 21.27 -14.49 -27.19
N TYR A 241 20.91 -13.96 -26.01
CA TYR A 241 21.88 -13.63 -24.95
C TYR A 241 22.74 -14.83 -24.50
N ASP A 242 22.22 -16.06 -24.58
CA ASP A 242 22.99 -17.29 -24.24
C ASP A 242 24.02 -17.70 -25.32
N SER A 243 23.92 -17.17 -26.54
CA SER A 243 24.82 -17.52 -27.65
C SER A 243 26.17 -16.78 -27.60
N VAL A 244 26.29 -15.73 -26.77
CA VAL A 244 27.51 -14.89 -26.67
C VAL A 244 28.60 -15.56 -25.81
N GLY A 245 28.27 -16.61 -25.06
CA GLY A 245 29.13 -17.27 -24.07
C GLY A 245 29.71 -18.62 -24.51
N SER A 246 30.30 -18.74 -25.70
CA SER A 246 31.11 -19.92 -26.07
C SER A 246 32.14 -19.62 -27.17
N ARG A 247 33.02 -18.63 -26.97
CA ARG A 247 34.33 -18.71 -27.64
C ARG A 247 35.14 -19.79 -26.95
N LYS A 248 35.18 -20.98 -27.55
CA LYS A 248 36.18 -22.00 -27.24
C LYS A 248 37.55 -21.34 -27.30
N VAL A 249 38.21 -21.20 -26.16
CA VAL A 249 39.65 -20.94 -26.11
C VAL A 249 40.30 -22.22 -26.65
N GLY A 250 40.68 -22.19 -27.92
CA GLY A 250 41.44 -23.27 -28.55
C GLY A 250 42.75 -23.46 -27.79
N ARG A 251 42.99 -24.70 -27.39
CA ARG A 251 44.28 -25.17 -26.90
C ARG A 251 45.15 -25.57 -28.07
#